data_AF-A0A368GX24-F1
#
_entry.id   AF-A0A368GX24-F1
#
_cell.length_a   1.000
_cell.length_b   1.000
_cell.length_c   1.000
_cell.angle_alpha   90.00
_cell.angle_beta   90.00
_cell.angle_gamma   90.00
#
_symmetry.space_group_name_H-M   'P 1'
#
loop_
_entity.id
_entity.type
_entity.pdbx_description
1 polymer ?
#
loop_
_entity_poly.entity_id
_entity_poly.type
_entity_poly.pdbx_seq_one_letter_code
_entity_poly.pdbx_strand_id
1 'polypeptide(L)'
;MRRGYSRACLQVRDLAFSSLARCEPALIQEPVLCTLAKKHNASVVIILLSWAMSEGVGVIPKSSIPKELIENYEATKLVLKEEDIESVRKLNRNKNYIDCAGWRVL
;
A
#
# COMPACT_ATOMS: atom_id res chain seq x y z
N MET A 1 32.42 -21.26 -29.00
CA MET A 1 31.09 -20.62 -28.85
C MET A 1 30.62 -20.75 -27.41
N ARG A 2 30.77 -19.69 -26.59
CA ARG A 2 30.17 -19.63 -25.25
C ARG A 2 28.80 -18.98 -25.39
N ARG A 3 27.73 -19.70 -25.05
CA ARG A 3 26.37 -19.15 -25.02
C ARG A 3 26.34 -18.03 -23.98
N GLY A 4 26.12 -16.80 -24.43
CA GLY A 4 25.93 -15.65 -23.56
C GLY A 4 24.63 -15.82 -22.80
N TYR A 5 24.72 -16.07 -21.50
CA TYR A 5 23.59 -15.90 -20.60
C TYR A 5 23.38 -14.39 -20.46
N SER A 6 22.34 -13.86 -21.09
CA SER A 6 21.87 -12.53 -20.71
C SER A 6 21.44 -12.62 -19.25
N ARG A 7 22.08 -11.83 -18.39
CA ARG A 7 21.51 -11.54 -17.07
C ARG A 7 20.20 -10.79 -17.35
N ALA A 8 19.11 -11.53 -17.48
CA ALA A 8 17.82 -10.98 -17.09
C ALA A 8 17.97 -10.69 -15.59
N CYS A 9 18.35 -9.46 -15.25
CA CYS A 9 18.25 -8.98 -13.88
C CYS A 9 16.80 -9.25 -13.47
N LEU A 10 16.60 -10.21 -12.57
CA LEU A 10 15.31 -10.40 -11.91
C LEU A 10 14.98 -9.06 -11.27
N GLN A 11 14.03 -8.32 -11.84
CA GLN A 11 13.48 -7.12 -11.23
C GLN A 11 12.84 -7.58 -9.92
N VAL A 12 13.56 -7.43 -8.81
CA VAL A 12 13.00 -7.62 -7.48
C VAL A 12 11.94 -6.53 -7.31
N ARG A 13 10.71 -6.94 -7.01
CA ARG A 13 9.59 -6.05 -6.73
C ARG A 13 9.25 -6.13 -5.26
N ASP A 14 9.04 -4.97 -4.65
CA ASP A 14 8.64 -4.89 -3.26
C ASP A 14 7.17 -5.32 -3.09
N LEU A 15 6.91 -6.08 -2.03
CA LEU A 15 5.57 -6.48 -1.62
C LEU A 15 5.29 -5.96 -0.22
N ALA A 16 4.26 -5.15 -0.08
CA ALA A 16 3.83 -4.60 1.21
C ALA A 16 2.92 -5.58 1.94
N PHE A 17 3.41 -6.12 3.05
CA PHE A 17 2.59 -6.84 4.03
C PHE A 17 1.97 -5.88 5.03
N SER A 18 0.75 -6.19 5.49
CA SER A 18 -0.05 -5.29 6.33
C SER A 18 -0.16 -3.87 5.73
N SER A 19 -0.50 -3.79 4.45
CA SER A 19 -0.59 -2.54 3.68
C SER A 19 -1.56 -1.51 4.29
N LEU A 20 -2.47 -1.95 5.16
CA LEU A 20 -3.43 -1.11 5.88
C LEU A 20 -3.10 -0.93 7.38
N ALA A 21 -1.92 -1.35 7.84
CA ALA A 21 -1.51 -1.30 9.25
C ALA A 21 -2.57 -1.87 10.22
N ARG A 22 -3.25 -2.95 9.84
CA ARG A 22 -4.40 -3.55 10.57
C ARG A 22 -5.54 -2.55 10.85
N CYS A 23 -5.77 -1.63 9.93
CA CYS A 23 -6.78 -0.57 10.04
C CYS A 23 -6.60 0.30 11.28
N GLU A 24 -5.35 0.58 11.65
CA GLU A 24 -5.01 1.44 12.78
C GLU A 24 -5.75 2.80 12.69
N PRO A 25 -6.54 3.19 13.72
CA PRO A 25 -7.33 4.42 13.67
C PRO A 25 -6.52 5.67 13.35
N ALA A 26 -5.31 5.79 13.89
CA ALA A 26 -4.43 6.93 13.63
C ALA A 26 -3.98 7.03 12.16
N LEU A 27 -4.01 5.93 11.40
CA LEU A 27 -3.73 5.93 9.96
C LEU A 27 -5.01 6.20 9.17
N ILE A 28 -6.09 5.47 9.45
CA ILE A 28 -7.34 5.56 8.66
C ILE A 28 -8.02 6.93 8.83
N GLN A 29 -7.83 7.59 9.97
CA GLN A 29 -8.40 8.92 10.25
C GLN A 29 -7.46 10.07 9.90
N GLU A 30 -6.32 9.80 9.24
CA GLU A 30 -5.38 10.84 8.85
C GLU A 30 -6.10 11.88 7.96
N PRO A 31 -6.07 13.19 8.31
CA PRO A 31 -6.86 14.20 7.61
C PRO A 31 -6.57 14.30 6.11
N VAL A 32 -5.30 14.12 5.72
CA VAL A 32 -4.88 14.13 4.30
C VAL A 32 -5.52 12.96 3.55
N LEU A 33 -5.50 11.76 4.13
CA LEU A 33 -6.13 10.58 3.53
C LEU A 33 -7.66 10.71 3.45
N CYS A 34 -8.30 11.25 4.49
CA CYS A 34 -9.73 11.52 4.48
C CYS A 34 -10.12 12.55 3.41
N THR A 35 -9.27 13.55 3.18
CA THR A 35 -9.50 14.58 2.16
C THR A 35 -9.35 13.99 0.75
N LEU A 36 -8.33 13.16 0.53
CA LEU A 36 -8.14 12.44 -0.74
C LEU A 36 -9.29 11.46 -1.02
N ALA A 37 -9.73 10.72 0.00
CA ALA A 37 -10.86 9.82 -0.09
C ALA A 37 -12.12 10.56 -0.60
N LYS A 38 -12.42 11.74 -0.03
CA LYS A 38 -13.51 12.61 -0.51
C LYS A 38 -13.28 13.10 -1.93
N LYS A 39 -12.07 13.58 -2.25
CA LYS A 39 -11.70 14.08 -3.59
C LYS A 39 -11.94 13.05 -4.69
N HIS A 40 -11.65 11.78 -4.41
CA HIS A 40 -11.76 10.67 -5.37
C HIS A 40 -13.07 9.88 -5.24
N ASN A 41 -14.00 10.32 -4.38
CA ASN A 41 -15.22 9.58 -4.04
C ASN A 41 -14.95 8.10 -3.71
N ALA A 42 -13.89 7.86 -2.94
CA ALA A 42 -13.37 6.56 -2.58
C ALA A 42 -13.18 6.46 -1.06
N SER A 43 -12.94 5.27 -0.54
CA SER A 43 -12.58 5.09 0.87
C SER A 43 -11.08 5.30 1.09
N VAL A 44 -10.69 5.54 2.33
CA VAL A 44 -9.26 5.64 2.72
C VAL A 44 -8.50 4.34 2.42
N VAL A 45 -9.17 3.18 2.50
CA VAL A 45 -8.59 1.88 2.14
C VAL A 45 -8.21 1.85 0.67
N ILE A 46 -9.11 2.29 -0.22
CA ILE A 46 -8.83 2.41 -1.65
C ILE A 46 -7.64 3.33 -1.89
N ILE A 47 -7.60 4.50 -1.25
CA ILE A 47 -6.49 5.46 -1.39
C ILE A 47 -5.14 4.83 -0.99
N LEU A 48 -5.07 4.16 0.16
CA LEU A 48 -3.83 3.55 0.67
C LEU A 48 -3.30 2.45 -0.26
N LEU A 49 -4.19 1.57 -0.72
CA LEU A 49 -3.81 0.49 -1.63
C LEU A 49 -3.39 1.03 -3.00
N SER A 50 -4.13 2.00 -3.53
CA SER A 50 -3.80 2.65 -4.81
C SER A 50 -2.46 3.37 -4.73
N TRP A 51 -2.18 4.06 -3.62
CA TRP A 51 -0.90 4.73 -3.39
C TRP A 51 0.27 3.77 -3.42
N ALA A 52 0.21 2.64 -2.69
CA ALA A 52 1.28 1.65 -2.69
C ALA A 52 1.53 1.11 -4.11
N MET A 53 0.47 0.83 -4.87
CA MET A 53 0.58 0.37 -6.26
C MET A 53 1.18 1.45 -7.18
N SER A 54 0.84 2.73 -6.98
CA SER A 54 1.44 3.85 -7.73
C SER A 54 2.95 3.98 -7.50
N GLU A 55 3.44 3.64 -6.31
CA GLU A 55 4.88 3.60 -5.99
C GLU A 55 5.59 2.35 -6.55
N GLY A 56 4.88 1.48 -7.27
CA GLY A 56 5.41 0.23 -7.81
C GLY A 56 5.49 -0.91 -6.78
N VAL A 57 4.84 -0.76 -5.63
CA VAL A 57 4.81 -1.76 -4.55
C VAL A 57 3.54 -2.61 -4.69
N GLY A 58 3.70 -3.93 -4.75
CA GLY A 58 2.55 -4.84 -4.75
C GLY A 58 1.91 -4.94 -3.37
N VAL A 59 0.59 -5.08 -3.31
CA VAL A 59 -0.19 -5.17 -2.06
C VAL A 59 -0.95 -6.50 -1.97
N ILE A 60 -1.09 -7.02 -0.74
CA ILE A 60 -1.86 -8.24 -0.47
C ILE A 60 -2.79 -7.98 0.73
N PRO A 61 -3.87 -7.20 0.54
CA PRO A 61 -4.81 -6.90 1.62
C PRO A 61 -5.58 -8.17 2.00
N LYS A 62 -5.53 -8.54 3.28
CA LYS A 62 -6.34 -9.64 3.82
C LYS A 62 -7.76 -9.14 4.06
N SER A 63 -8.75 -9.87 3.55
CA SER A 63 -10.14 -9.75 4.00
C SER A 63 -10.85 -11.10 3.88
N SER A 64 -11.86 -11.29 4.73
CA SER A 64 -12.84 -12.39 4.65
C SER A 64 -14.27 -11.88 4.44
N ILE A 65 -14.43 -10.55 4.31
CA ILE A 65 -15.72 -9.88 4.18
C ILE A 65 -15.95 -9.53 2.70
N PRO A 66 -17.02 -10.01 2.04
CA PRO A 66 -17.22 -9.81 0.61
C PRO A 66 -17.21 -8.33 0.17
N LYS A 67 -17.78 -7.45 0.99
CA LYS A 67 -17.81 -6.00 0.72
C LYS A 67 -16.39 -5.40 0.66
N GLU A 68 -15.53 -5.76 1.59
CA GLU A 68 -14.14 -5.30 1.63
C GLU A 68 -13.31 -5.88 0.48
N LEU A 69 -13.60 -7.12 0.06
CA LEU A 69 -12.93 -7.72 -1.08
C LEU A 69 -13.20 -6.94 -2.38
N ILE A 70 -14.47 -6.56 -2.60
CA ILE A 70 -14.87 -5.71 -3.73
C ILE A 70 -14.17 -4.36 -3.62
N GLU A 71 -14.19 -3.74 -2.43
CA GLU A 71 -13.54 -2.44 -2.18
C GLU A 71 -12.03 -2.47 -2.44
N ASN A 72 -11.33 -3.51 -1.95
CA ASN A 72 -9.89 -3.69 -2.19
C ASN A 72 -9.58 -3.87 -3.68
N TYR A 73 -10.48 -4.52 -4.43
CA TYR A 73 -10.34 -4.67 -5.87
C TYR A 73 -10.57 -3.36 -6.62
N GLU A 74 -11.50 -2.51 -6.19
CA GLU A 74 -11.69 -1.18 -6.80
C GLU A 74 -10.44 -0.31 -6.73
N ALA A 75 -9.56 -0.53 -5.75
CA ALA A 75 -8.27 0.16 -5.66
C ALA A 75 -7.36 -0.06 -6.88
N THR A 76 -7.50 -1.17 -7.61
CA THR A 76 -6.69 -1.40 -8.82
C THR A 76 -7.10 -0.52 -9.99
N LYS A 77 -8.26 0.15 -9.90
CA LYS A 77 -8.81 0.98 -10.98
C LYS A 77 -8.54 2.47 -10.76
N LEU A 78 -8.21 2.88 -9.53
CA LEU A 78 -7.96 4.26 -9.20
C LEU A 78 -6.52 4.65 -9.57
N VAL A 79 -6.38 5.71 -10.36
CA VAL A 79 -5.09 6.28 -10.73
C VAL A 79 -4.91 7.61 -9.99
N LEU A 80 -3.98 7.64 -9.03
CA LEU A 80 -3.65 8.86 -8.30
C LEU A 80 -2.75 9.78 -9.15
N LYS A 81 -2.98 11.09 -9.03
CA LYS A 81 -2.10 12.11 -9.63
C LYS A 81 -0.83 12.25 -8.79
N GLU A 82 0.25 12.72 -9.41
CA GLU A 82 1.54 12.93 -8.70
C GLU A 82 1.39 13.84 -7.47
N GLU A 83 0.55 14.88 -7.56
CA GLU A 83 0.24 15.78 -6.44
C GLU A 83 -0.34 15.03 -5.22
N ASP A 84 -1.22 14.06 -5.48
CA ASP A 84 -1.86 13.25 -4.44
C ASP A 84 -0.84 12.27 -3.86
N ILE A 85 -0.03 11.63 -4.70
CA ILE A 85 1.05 10.73 -4.28
C ILE A 85 2.04 11.47 -3.37
N GLU A 86 2.46 12.67 -3.77
CA GLU A 86 3.39 13.51 -3.02
C GLU A 86 2.79 13.95 -1.67
N SER A 87 1.48 14.19 -1.60
CA SER A 87 0.80 14.50 -0.33
C SER A 87 0.83 13.31 0.64
N VAL A 88 0.75 12.07 0.14
CA VAL A 88 0.83 10.86 0.96
C VAL A 88 2.28 10.57 1.37
N ARG A 89 3.27 10.78 0.49
CA ARG A 89 4.70 10.62 0.82
C ARG A 89 5.12 11.45 2.03
N LYS A 90 4.59 12.68 2.13
CA LYS A 90 4.86 13.60 3.27
C LYS A 90 4.33 13.10 4.61
N LEU A 91 3.46 12.08 4.63
CA LEU A 91 2.94 11.48 5.85
C LEU A 91 3.89 10.45 6.48
N ASN A 92 5.02 10.13 5.83
CA ASN A 92 5.96 9.17 6.37
C ASN A 92 6.52 9.62 7.74
N ARG A 93 6.22 8.84 8.77
CA ARG A 93 6.64 9.07 10.17
C ARG A 93 7.79 8.17 10.61
N ASN A 94 8.37 7.37 9.71
CA ASN A 94 9.33 6.32 10.03
C ASN A 94 8.85 5.41 11.18
N LYS A 95 7.55 5.13 11.21
CA LYS A 95 6.87 4.39 12.28
C LYS A 95 6.46 3.01 11.78
N ASN A 96 6.81 1.98 12.53
CA ASN A 96 6.33 0.62 12.30
C ASN A 96 5.08 0.36 13.15
N TYR A 97 4.00 -0.08 12.52
CA TYR A 97 2.77 -0.48 13.23
C TYR A 97 2.79 -1.93 13.68
N ILE A 98 3.63 -2.75 13.06
CA ILE A 98 3.86 -4.14 13.44
C ILE A 98 5.29 -4.26 13.95
N ASP A 99 5.43 -4.61 15.22
CA ASP A 99 6.71 -5.05 15.76
C ASP A 99 6.92 -6.54 15.44
N CYS A 100 8.02 -6.84 14.78
CA CYS A 100 8.45 -8.19 14.42
C CYS A 100 9.52 -8.71 15.39
N ALA A 101 9.47 -8.33 16.67
CA ALA A 101 10.35 -8.83 17.73
C ALA A 101 9.97 -10.23 18.27
N GLY A 102 9.05 -10.95 17.61
CA GLY A 102 8.62 -12.29 18.02
C GLY A 102 9.71 -13.37 18.02
N TRP A 103 10.93 -13.06 17.58
CA TRP A 103 12.11 -13.93 17.71
C TRP A 103 12.94 -13.65 18.97
N ARG A 104 12.70 -12.53 19.67
CA ARG A 104 13.38 -12.13 20.92
C ARG A 104 12.72 -12.69 22.19
N VAL A 105 11.93 -13.76 22.04
CA VAL A 105 11.25 -14.44 23.15
C VAL A 105 12.11 -15.56 23.77
N LEU A 106 13.34 -15.74 23.27
CA LEU A 106 14.40 -16.56 23.85
C LEU A 106 15.62 -15.68 24.16
#